data_AF-A0A934BXJ5-F1
#
_entry.id   AF-A0A934BXJ5-F1
#
_cell.length_a   1.000
_cell.length_b   1.000
_cell.length_c   1.000
_cell.angle_alpha   90.00
_cell.angle_beta   90.00
_cell.angle_gamma   90.00
#
_symmetry.space_group_name_H-M   'P 1'
#
loop_
_entity.id
_entity.type
_entity.pdbx_description
1 polymer ?
#
loop_
_entity_poly.entity_id
_entity_poly.type
_entity_poly.pdbx_seq_one_letter_code
_entity_poly.pdbx_strand_id
1 'polypeptide(L)'
;MNLSTLLSGRTQLLHQAHLANLALAHEILATFAGSIATARLRGRVLLCFPSPEEERPWATLTALDGAQSVLEEHFTDPELMDLADVLRFLLTQDDEPDPTALEFRWESFASRFLDPVRARLQRAGVRL
;
A
#
# COMPACT_ATOMS: atom_id res chain seq x y z
N MET A 1 28.08 -26.09 -0.97
CA MET A 1 26.79 -25.71 -0.35
C MET A 1 25.91 -26.94 -0.28
N ASN A 2 25.31 -27.23 0.87
CA ASN A 2 24.37 -28.34 1.02
C ASN A 2 22.95 -27.80 1.29
N LEU A 3 21.94 -28.66 1.13
CA LEU A 3 20.52 -28.32 1.29
C LEU A 3 20.23 -27.66 2.65
N SER A 4 20.86 -28.14 3.72
CA SER A 4 20.67 -27.59 5.06
C SER A 4 21.16 -26.13 5.17
N THR A 5 22.28 -25.78 4.55
CA THR A 5 22.75 -24.38 4.49
C THR A 5 21.77 -23.48 3.73
N LEU A 6 21.21 -23.97 2.62
CA LEU A 6 20.21 -23.23 1.83
C LEU A 6 18.91 -23.01 2.62
N LEU A 7 18.44 -24.05 3.32
CA LEU A 7 17.24 -23.96 4.15
C LEU A 7 17.44 -23.04 5.37
N SER A 8 18.60 -23.07 6.01
CA SER A 8 18.93 -22.15 7.10
C SER A 8 19.03 -20.69 6.63
N GLY A 9 19.56 -20.46 5.42
CA GLY A 9 19.63 -19.12 4.83
C GLY A 9 18.27 -18.54 4.41
N ARG A 10 17.29 -19.40 4.10
CA ARG A 10 15.96 -18.99 3.63
C ARG A 10 15.26 -18.03 4.58
N THR A 11 15.29 -18.30 5.89
CA THR A 11 14.60 -17.45 6.88
C THR A 11 15.17 -16.03 6.91
N GLN A 12 16.49 -15.89 6.84
CA GLN A 12 17.13 -14.58 6.82
C GLN A 12 16.79 -13.82 5.54
N LEU A 13 16.80 -14.49 4.38
CA LEU A 13 16.43 -13.88 3.11
C LEU A 13 14.97 -13.42 3.09
N LEU A 14 14.05 -14.25 3.60
CA LEU A 14 12.63 -13.88 3.71
C LEU A 14 12.44 -12.67 4.64
N HIS A 15 13.15 -12.63 5.77
CA HIS A 15 13.09 -11.50 6.68
C HIS A 15 13.61 -10.21 6.02
N GLN A 16 14.73 -10.27 5.32
CA GLN A 16 15.28 -9.12 4.59
C GLN A 16 14.36 -8.66 3.45
N ALA A 17 13.79 -9.59 2.70
CA ALA A 17 12.81 -9.28 1.65
C ALA A 17 11.57 -8.59 2.24
N HIS A 18 11.06 -9.08 3.37
CA HIS A 18 9.93 -8.47 4.06
C HIS A 18 10.22 -7.04 4.51
N LEU A 19 11.41 -6.79 5.09
CA LEU A 19 11.82 -5.43 5.49
C LEU A 19 11.99 -4.51 4.29
N ALA A 20 12.54 -5.01 3.17
CA ALA A 20 12.67 -4.25 1.94
C ALA A 20 11.29 -3.86 1.38
N ASN A 21 10.33 -4.79 1.34
CA ASN A 21 8.97 -4.51 0.91
C ASN A 21 8.28 -3.51 1.83
N LEU A 22 8.51 -3.59 3.14
CA LEU A 22 7.98 -2.62 4.10
C LEU A 22 8.58 -1.22 3.92
N ALA A 23 9.87 -1.12 3.58
CA ALA A 23 10.52 0.15 3.27
C ALA A 23 9.97 0.75 1.97
N LEU A 24 9.79 -0.05 0.92
CA LEU A 24 9.14 0.38 -0.31
C LEU A 24 7.71 0.87 -0.05
N ALA A 25 6.94 0.13 0.75
CA ALA A 25 5.60 0.53 1.18
C ALA A 25 5.61 1.89 1.89
N HIS A 26 6.59 2.14 2.76
CA HIS A 26 6.74 3.44 3.42
C HIS A 26 6.94 4.58 2.41
N GLU A 27 7.84 4.43 1.44
CA GLU A 27 8.14 5.47 0.45
C GLU A 27 6.93 5.80 -0.42
N ILE A 28 6.22 4.79 -0.91
CA ILE A 28 5.01 4.97 -1.71
C ILE A 28 3.93 5.67 -0.87
N LEU A 29 3.66 5.18 0.35
CA LEU A 29 2.65 5.79 1.22
C LEU A 29 3.02 7.22 1.65
N ALA A 30 4.29 7.51 1.88
CA ALA A 30 4.76 8.85 2.22
C ALA A 30 4.56 9.82 1.05
N THR A 31 4.86 9.37 -0.17
CA THR A 31 4.61 10.14 -1.41
C THR A 31 3.13 10.46 -1.55
N PHE A 32 2.26 9.45 -1.44
CA PHE A 32 0.81 9.64 -1.49
C PHE A 32 0.30 10.58 -0.40
N ALA A 33 0.73 10.40 0.86
CA ALA A 33 0.36 11.26 1.97
C ALA A 33 0.78 12.72 1.72
N GLY A 34 1.96 12.93 1.13
CA GLY A 34 2.44 14.24 0.71
C GLY A 34 1.56 14.88 -0.37
N SER A 35 1.19 14.14 -1.41
CA SER A 35 0.29 14.60 -2.47
C SER A 35 -1.09 14.95 -1.91
N ILE A 36 -1.67 14.09 -1.07
CA ILE A 36 -2.96 14.32 -0.39
C ILE A 36 -2.93 15.60 0.43
N ALA A 37 -1.88 15.81 1.22
CA ALA A 37 -1.73 17.00 2.05
C ALA A 37 -1.56 18.28 1.22
N THR A 38 -0.74 18.22 0.18
CA THR A 38 -0.45 19.36 -0.72
C THR A 38 -1.68 19.79 -1.50
N ALA A 39 -2.41 18.82 -2.07
CA ALA A 39 -3.65 19.05 -2.80
C ALA A 39 -4.87 19.27 -1.88
N ARG A 40 -4.70 19.10 -0.55
CA ARG A 40 -5.76 19.21 0.46
C ARG A 40 -6.96 18.31 0.15
N LEU A 41 -6.71 17.11 -0.35
CA LEU A 41 -7.75 16.15 -0.68
C LEU A 41 -8.51 15.76 0.59
N ARG A 42 -9.84 15.69 0.48
CA ARG A 42 -10.77 15.41 1.58
C ARG A 42 -11.92 14.55 1.11
N GLY A 43 -12.60 13.93 2.06
CA GLY A 43 -13.73 13.05 1.79
C GLY A 43 -13.35 11.59 1.65
N ARG A 44 -14.35 10.79 1.27
CA ARG A 44 -14.25 9.34 1.16
C ARG A 44 -13.90 8.91 -0.25
N VAL A 45 -13.09 7.88 -0.32
CA VAL A 45 -12.70 7.21 -1.55
C VAL A 45 -12.84 5.71 -1.41
N LEU A 46 -13.11 5.07 -2.55
CA LEU A 46 -13.10 3.64 -2.72
C LEU A 46 -11.94 3.29 -3.65
N LEU A 47 -10.94 2.58 -3.13
CA LEU A 47 -9.91 1.94 -3.94
C LEU A 47 -10.39 0.55 -4.30
N CYS A 48 -10.50 0.26 -5.59
CA CYS A 48 -10.78 -1.07 -6.12
C CYS A 48 -9.47 -1.70 -6.57
N PHE A 49 -9.16 -2.89 -6.05
CA PHE A 49 -7.95 -3.61 -6.43
C PHE A 49 -8.13 -4.25 -7.82
N PRO A 50 -7.02 -4.47 -8.55
CA PRO A 50 -7.06 -5.20 -9.81
C PRO A 50 -7.54 -6.64 -9.57
N SER A 51 -8.55 -7.06 -10.34
CA SER A 51 -9.12 -8.39 -10.27
C SER A 51 -9.30 -8.95 -11.69
N PRO A 52 -8.64 -10.06 -12.04
CA PRO A 52 -8.83 -10.71 -13.34
C PRO A 52 -10.23 -11.34 -13.46
N GLU A 53 -10.86 -11.73 -12.35
CA GLU A 53 -12.21 -12.34 -12.35
C GLU A 53 -13.31 -11.31 -12.65
N GLU A 54 -13.10 -10.06 -12.25
CA GLU A 54 -14.04 -8.96 -12.50
C GLU A 54 -13.70 -8.17 -13.78
N GLU A 55 -12.83 -8.72 -14.65
CA GLU A 55 -12.30 -8.05 -15.85
C GLU A 55 -11.73 -6.65 -15.56
N ARG A 56 -11.21 -6.44 -14.34
CA ARG A 56 -10.61 -5.19 -13.89
C ARG A 56 -9.08 -5.36 -13.83
N PRO A 57 -8.35 -5.14 -14.94
CA PRO A 57 -6.93 -5.41 -14.94
C PRO A 57 -6.15 -4.42 -14.05
N TRP A 58 -6.70 -3.24 -13.79
CA TRP A 58 -6.01 -2.10 -13.17
C TRP A 58 -6.75 -1.62 -11.91
N ALA A 59 -6.00 -1.06 -10.95
CA ALA A 59 -6.57 -0.44 -9.78
C ALA A 59 -7.37 0.81 -10.18
N THR A 60 -8.48 1.07 -9.49
CA THR A 60 -9.27 2.28 -9.71
C THR A 60 -9.58 2.96 -8.39
N LEU A 61 -9.61 4.29 -8.41
CA LEU A 61 -9.86 5.09 -7.22
C LEU A 61 -11.05 6.01 -7.48
N THR A 62 -12.11 5.84 -6.69
CA THR A 62 -13.38 6.54 -6.90
C THR A 62 -13.69 7.46 -5.71
N ALA A 63 -13.90 8.74 -5.96
CA ALA A 63 -14.43 9.70 -5.00
C ALA A 63 -15.91 9.41 -4.71
N LEU A 64 -16.24 9.09 -3.47
CA LEU A 64 -17.64 8.82 -3.07
C LEU A 64 -18.44 10.10 -2.81
N ASP A 65 -17.76 11.23 -2.62
CA ASP A 65 -18.39 12.52 -2.29
C ASP A 65 -18.40 13.52 -3.48
N GLY A 66 -18.20 13.04 -4.72
CA GLY A 66 -18.49 13.81 -5.95
C GLY A 66 -17.33 14.65 -6.55
N ALA A 67 -16.08 14.34 -6.24
CA ALA A 67 -14.89 15.07 -6.71
C ALA A 67 -13.90 14.20 -7.51
N GLN A 68 -14.43 13.36 -8.41
CA GLN A 68 -13.61 12.37 -9.14
C GLN A 68 -12.52 13.00 -10.02
N SER A 69 -12.85 14.07 -10.75
CA SER A 69 -11.91 14.74 -11.67
C SER A 69 -10.67 15.27 -10.95
N VAL A 70 -10.80 15.67 -9.68
CA VAL A 70 -9.67 16.13 -8.85
C VAL A 70 -8.71 14.97 -8.57
N LEU A 71 -9.21 13.74 -8.42
CA LEU A 71 -8.34 12.58 -8.18
C LEU A 71 -7.52 12.23 -9.43
N GLU A 72 -8.14 12.28 -10.60
CA GLU A 72 -7.50 11.96 -11.89
C GLU A 72 -6.42 12.96 -12.28
N GLU A 73 -6.50 14.20 -11.79
CA GLU A 73 -5.44 15.21 -11.96
C GLU A 73 -4.21 14.95 -11.07
N HIS A 74 -4.38 14.24 -9.95
CA HIS A 74 -3.35 14.07 -8.92
C HIS A 74 -2.72 12.68 -8.91
N PHE A 75 -3.40 11.66 -9.43
CA PHE A 75 -2.93 10.28 -9.41
C PHE A 75 -3.05 9.66 -10.78
N THR A 76 -1.93 9.13 -11.26
CA THR A 76 -1.86 8.36 -12.49
C THR A 76 -2.18 6.89 -12.24
N ASP A 77 -2.62 6.16 -13.26
CA ASP A 77 -2.91 4.74 -13.12
C ASP A 77 -1.72 3.90 -12.60
N PRO A 78 -0.45 4.13 -13.02
CA PRO A 78 0.69 3.42 -12.43
C PRO A 78 0.86 3.69 -10.93
N GLU A 79 0.66 4.94 -10.49
CA GLU A 79 0.71 5.27 -9.07
C GLU A 79 -0.41 4.57 -8.29
N LEU A 80 -1.62 4.49 -8.86
CA LEU A 80 -2.74 3.77 -8.24
C LEU A 80 -2.47 2.26 -8.17
N MET A 81 -1.78 1.69 -9.15
CA MET A 81 -1.32 0.30 -9.12
C MET A 81 -0.32 0.07 -7.99
N ASP A 82 0.71 0.92 -7.89
CA ASP A 82 1.71 0.84 -6.82
C ASP A 82 1.07 0.98 -5.43
N LEU A 83 0.10 1.89 -5.29
CA LEU A 83 -0.67 2.05 -4.06
C LEU A 83 -1.49 0.80 -3.74
N ALA A 84 -2.20 0.24 -4.73
CA ALA A 84 -2.99 -0.97 -4.55
C ALA A 84 -2.12 -2.16 -4.14
N ASP A 85 -0.95 -2.34 -4.75
CA ASP A 85 -0.02 -3.42 -4.40
C ASP A 85 0.51 -3.28 -2.98
N VAL A 86 0.89 -2.07 -2.57
CA VAL A 86 1.34 -1.79 -1.21
C VAL A 86 0.23 -2.01 -0.19
N LEU A 87 -0.97 -1.48 -0.43
CA LEU A 87 -2.08 -1.63 0.51
C LEU A 87 -2.51 -3.09 0.62
N ARG A 88 -2.52 -3.83 -0.47
CA ARG A 88 -2.75 -5.27 -0.47
C ARG A 88 -1.69 -5.99 0.38
N PHE A 89 -0.41 -5.74 0.13
CA PHE A 89 0.69 -6.29 0.94
C PHE A 89 0.53 -6.00 2.45
N LEU A 90 0.02 -4.83 2.82
CA LEU A 90 -0.16 -4.44 4.22
C LEU A 90 -1.42 -5.01 4.87
N LEU A 91 -2.48 -5.22 4.09
CA LEU A 91 -3.79 -5.68 4.55
C LEU A 91 -3.91 -7.20 4.55
N THR A 92 -3.27 -7.87 3.59
CA THR A 92 -3.23 -9.34 3.56
C THR A 92 -2.39 -9.83 4.73
N GLN A 93 -3.06 -10.24 5.81
CA GLN A 93 -2.48 -11.04 6.88
C GLN A 93 -2.77 -12.52 6.62
N ASP A 94 -1.97 -13.38 7.25
CA ASP A 94 -2.16 -14.83 7.15
C ASP A 94 -3.62 -15.20 7.49
N ASP A 95 -4.28 -15.91 6.56
CA ASP A 95 -5.67 -16.39 6.59
C ASP A 95 -6.81 -15.40 6.23
N GLU A 96 -6.53 -14.14 5.90
CA GLU A 96 -7.57 -13.22 5.37
C GLU A 96 -7.68 -13.26 3.83
N PRO A 97 -8.90 -13.21 3.28
CA PRO A 97 -9.09 -13.15 1.83
C PRO A 97 -8.52 -11.84 1.26
N ASP A 98 -7.96 -11.92 0.06
CA ASP A 98 -7.40 -10.75 -0.65
C ASP A 98 -8.50 -9.68 -0.82
N PRO A 99 -8.32 -8.44 -0.34
CA PRO A 99 -9.33 -7.41 -0.48
C PRO A 99 -9.59 -7.06 -1.95
N THR A 100 -10.86 -7.05 -2.37
CA THR A 100 -11.27 -6.61 -3.71
C THR A 100 -11.50 -5.09 -3.78
N ALA A 101 -11.83 -4.47 -2.64
CA ALA A 101 -11.93 -3.03 -2.51
C ALA A 101 -11.64 -2.55 -1.07
N LEU A 102 -11.28 -1.28 -0.94
CA LEU A 102 -10.96 -0.61 0.31
C LEU A 102 -11.55 0.80 0.33
N GLU A 103 -12.52 1.03 1.21
CA GLU A 103 -13.02 2.37 1.50
C GLU A 103 -12.18 3.04 2.60
N PHE A 104 -11.82 4.30 2.38
CA PHE A 104 -11.15 5.11 3.39
C PHE A 104 -11.39 6.60 3.18
N ARG A 105 -10.94 7.39 4.17
CA ARG A 105 -10.97 8.84 4.16
C ARG A 105 -9.58 9.39 3.90
N TRP A 106 -9.46 10.40 3.05
CA TRP A 106 -8.16 11.04 2.80
C TRP A 106 -7.53 11.58 4.08
N GLU A 107 -8.36 12.12 4.98
CA GLU A 107 -7.91 12.73 6.23
C GLU A 107 -7.29 11.69 7.20
N SER A 108 -7.64 10.41 7.07
CA SER A 108 -7.08 9.34 7.89
C SER A 108 -6.00 8.52 7.18
N PHE A 109 -5.65 8.83 5.92
CA PHE A 109 -4.73 8.03 5.12
C PHE A 109 -3.38 7.82 5.82
N ALA A 110 -2.73 8.91 6.25
CA ALA A 110 -1.43 8.84 6.90
C ALA A 110 -1.50 8.04 8.22
N SER A 111 -2.47 8.36 9.08
CA SER A 111 -2.63 7.67 10.36
C SER A 111 -3.01 6.19 10.22
N ARG A 112 -3.75 5.84 9.16
CA ARG A 112 -4.25 4.48 8.93
C ARG A 112 -3.22 3.58 8.26
N PHE A 113 -2.40 4.11 7.35
CA PHE A 113 -1.51 3.29 6.52
C PHE A 113 -0.04 3.62 6.72
N LEU A 114 0.34 4.91 6.72
CA LEU A 114 1.75 5.32 6.79
C LEU A 114 2.32 5.15 8.21
N ASP A 115 1.63 5.65 9.23
CA ASP A 115 2.14 5.62 10.61
C ASP A 115 2.37 4.19 11.14
N PRO A 116 1.50 3.20 10.88
CA PRO A 116 1.77 1.81 11.25
C PRO A 116 3.02 1.24 10.59
N VAL A 117 3.26 1.56 9.31
CA VAL A 117 4.46 1.11 8.57
C VAL A 117 5.72 1.75 9.16
N ARG A 118 5.69 3.06 9.40
CA ARG A 118 6.77 3.79 10.09
C ARG A 118 7.12 3.13 11.43
N ALA A 119 6.11 2.84 12.24
CA ALA A 119 6.30 2.19 13.54
C ALA A 119 6.87 0.76 13.42
N ARG A 120 6.50 0.00 12.38
CA ARG A 120 7.07 -1.33 12.11
C ARG A 120 8.55 -1.25 11.71
N LEU A 121 8.91 -0.31 10.83
CA LEU A 121 10.29 -0.10 10.40
C LEU A 121 11.19 0.34 11.55
N GLN A 122 10.74 1.30 12.37
CA GLN A 122 11.47 1.76 13.54
C GLN A 122 11.69 0.63 14.57
N ARG A 123 10.68 -0.22 14.80
CA ARG A 123 10.82 -1.41 15.67
C ARG A 123 11.81 -2.43 15.12
N ALA A 124 11.97 -2.51 13.80
CA ALA A 124 12.99 -3.32 13.15
C ALA A 124 14.39 -2.68 13.14
N GLY A 125 14.55 -1.49 13.75
CA GLY A 125 15.83 -0.77 13.82
C GLY A 125 16.17 0.02 12.56
N VAL A 126 15.23 0.17 11.63
CA VAL A 126 15.41 0.99 10.42
C VAL A 126 15.26 2.47 10.77
N ARG A 127 16.19 3.30 10.30
CA ARG A 127 16.12 4.76 10.42
C ARG A 127 15.46 5.31 9.16
N LEU A 128 14.50 6.21 9.34
CA LEU A 128 13.70 6.85 8.29
C LEU A 128 14.10 8.32 8.16
#